data_AF-X1RM07-F1
#
_entry.id   AF-X1RM07-F1
#
_cell.length_a   1.000
_cell.length_b   1.000
_cell.length_c   1.000
_cell.angle_alpha   90.00
_cell.angle_beta   90.00
_cell.angle_gamma   90.00
#
_symmetry.space_group_name_H-M   'P 1'
#
loop_
_entity.id
_entity.type
_entity.pdbx_description
1 polymer ?
#
loop_
_entity_poly.entity_id
_entity_poly.type
_entity_poly.pdbx_seq_one_letter_code
_entity_poly.pdbx_strand_id
1 'polypeptide(L)'
;DPDVIIRARYNGVGVEENTAALLRDGAVVPNALVGAWSLTAKEYLYYNLLGVAGAADYHTHFGVWGIIPTVADKLVYDITLSNEEKELAERLGIANSVEKGVLPLPRNVQISREYLVLGEETHSRNINIAAADTTYTLENIYAREGEFLVLTRIAASPGGVADDIRFIVDRDDDHNYANVKTFPLSLIPGGEVRCFIPAMEEIRLSTIASAIVPAHLFRYTLLRCRLTNLLRARFGL
;
A
#
# COMPACT_ATOMS: atom_id res chain seq x y z
N ASP A 1 -17.87 -20.74 -6.23
CA ASP A 1 -17.20 -19.44 -6.17
C ASP A 1 -18.24 -18.36 -5.97
N PRO A 2 -18.11 -17.52 -4.94
CA PRO A 2 -19.00 -16.37 -4.81
C PRO A 2 -18.80 -15.45 -6.01
N ASP A 3 -19.84 -15.27 -6.82
CA ASP A 3 -19.82 -14.36 -7.97
C ASP A 3 -19.83 -12.91 -7.46
N VAL A 4 -18.64 -12.32 -7.34
CA VAL A 4 -18.46 -10.89 -7.04
C VAL A 4 -17.90 -10.19 -8.27
N ILE A 5 -18.51 -9.07 -8.64
CA ILE A 5 -17.97 -8.15 -9.66
C ILE A 5 -17.20 -7.06 -8.93
N ILE A 6 -15.92 -6.94 -9.25
CA ILE A 6 -15.08 -5.83 -8.83
C ILE A 6 -15.28 -4.70 -9.84
N ARG A 7 -15.50 -3.48 -9.36
CA ARG A 7 -15.64 -2.29 -10.20
C ARG A 7 -14.73 -1.17 -9.72
N ALA A 8 -14.02 -0.54 -10.65
CA ALA A 8 -13.37 0.72 -10.40
C ALA A 8 -13.75 1.79 -11.44
N ARG A 9 -13.78 3.05 -11.01
CA ARG A 9 -14.03 4.19 -11.90
C ARG A 9 -13.02 5.30 -11.63
N TYR A 10 -12.39 5.80 -12.67
CA TYR A 10 -11.38 6.85 -12.61
C TYR A 10 -11.49 7.78 -13.83
N ASN A 11 -11.47 9.10 -13.63
CA ASN A 11 -11.44 10.10 -14.73
C ASN A 11 -12.47 9.83 -15.85
N GLY A 12 -13.68 9.38 -15.50
CA GLY A 12 -14.75 9.04 -16.44
C GLY A 12 -14.70 7.62 -17.03
N VAL A 13 -13.58 6.90 -16.88
CA VAL A 13 -13.39 5.51 -17.32
C VAL A 13 -13.89 4.55 -16.25
N GLY A 14 -14.69 3.55 -16.63
CA GLY A 14 -15.10 2.45 -15.78
C GLY A 14 -14.40 1.16 -16.19
N VAL A 15 -13.93 0.39 -15.22
CA VAL A 15 -13.42 -0.98 -15.39
C VAL A 15 -14.18 -1.90 -14.45
N GLU A 16 -14.55 -3.07 -14.95
CA GLU A 16 -15.19 -4.10 -14.15
C GLU A 16 -14.67 -5.48 -14.53
N GLU A 17 -14.46 -6.34 -13.53
CA GLU A 17 -14.06 -7.73 -13.72
C GLU A 17 -14.86 -8.63 -12.79
N ASN A 18 -15.25 -9.78 -13.32
CA ASN A 18 -15.88 -10.83 -12.54
C ASN A 18 -14.79 -11.74 -11.95
N THR A 19 -14.92 -12.05 -10.67
CA THR A 19 -14.02 -12.96 -9.95
C THR A 19 -14.02 -14.41 -10.45
N ALA A 20 -15.06 -14.81 -11.18
CA ALA A 20 -15.11 -16.07 -11.91
C ALA A 20 -14.22 -16.08 -13.17
N ALA A 21 -13.70 -14.93 -13.63
CA ALA A 21 -12.90 -14.78 -14.85
C ALA A 21 -11.42 -15.21 -14.68
N LEU A 22 -11.15 -16.25 -13.88
CA LEU A 22 -9.82 -16.80 -13.70
C LEU A 22 -9.40 -17.59 -14.96
N LEU A 23 -8.26 -17.24 -15.54
CA LEU A 23 -7.59 -18.09 -16.52
C LEU A 23 -7.04 -19.33 -15.79
N ARG A 24 -7.82 -20.42 -15.77
CA ARG A 24 -7.41 -21.70 -15.20
C ARG A 24 -6.50 -22.42 -16.19
N ASP A 25 -5.19 -22.36 -15.96
CA ASP A 25 -4.28 -23.34 -16.55
C ASP A 25 -4.27 -24.59 -15.66
N GLY A 26 -4.36 -25.77 -16.27
CA GLY A 26 -4.80 -27.04 -15.66
C GLY A 26 -3.89 -27.67 -14.60
N ALA A 27 -3.01 -26.94 -13.94
CA ALA A 27 -2.20 -27.44 -12.83
C ALA A 27 -1.70 -26.32 -11.91
N VAL A 28 -2.17 -26.35 -10.65
CA VAL A 28 -1.45 -25.94 -9.42
C VAL A 28 -1.03 -24.46 -9.26
N VAL A 29 -1.30 -23.55 -10.20
CA VAL A 29 -1.09 -22.11 -9.97
C VAL A 29 -2.39 -21.34 -10.20
N PRO A 30 -3.00 -20.72 -9.18
CA PRO A 30 -4.05 -19.75 -9.42
C PRO A 30 -3.43 -18.56 -10.13
N ASN A 31 -3.65 -18.46 -11.45
CA ASN A 31 -3.26 -17.29 -12.24
C ASN A 31 -4.27 -16.15 -12.00
N ALA A 32 -4.37 -15.73 -10.74
CA ALA A 32 -5.38 -14.80 -10.26
C ALA A 32 -4.87 -13.35 -10.35
N LEU A 33 -4.86 -12.79 -11.56
CA LEU A 33 -4.71 -11.34 -11.77
C LEU A 33 -6.06 -10.61 -11.80
N VAL A 34 -7.15 -11.23 -11.34
CA VAL A 34 -8.47 -10.58 -11.23
C VAL A 34 -8.32 -9.34 -10.35
N GLY A 35 -8.66 -8.17 -10.88
CA GLY A 35 -8.55 -6.90 -10.15
C GLY A 35 -7.10 -6.41 -9.96
N ALA A 36 -6.11 -6.96 -10.67
CA ALA A 36 -4.72 -6.49 -10.65
C ALA A 36 -4.55 -5.22 -11.50
N TRP A 37 -5.34 -4.18 -11.20
CA TRP A 37 -5.34 -2.95 -11.95
C TRP A 37 -4.30 -1.96 -11.45
N SER A 38 -3.58 -1.34 -12.38
CA SER A 38 -2.76 -0.16 -12.11
C SER A 38 -3.46 1.08 -12.68
N LEU A 39 -4.36 1.66 -11.91
CA LEU A 39 -5.19 2.79 -12.34
C LEU A 39 -4.57 4.14 -11.93
N THR A 40 -4.63 5.11 -12.83
CA THR A 40 -4.20 6.50 -12.55
C THR A 40 -5.41 7.42 -12.52
N ALA A 41 -5.75 7.96 -11.35
CA ALA A 41 -6.85 8.89 -11.14
C ALA A 41 -6.34 10.32 -10.90
N LYS A 42 -7.04 11.32 -11.42
CA LYS A 42 -6.75 12.76 -11.22
C LYS A 42 -7.76 13.40 -10.26
N GLU A 43 -9.04 13.11 -10.45
CA GLU A 43 -10.13 13.76 -9.70
C GLU A 43 -10.78 12.82 -8.69
N TYR A 44 -11.11 11.60 -9.10
CA TYR A 44 -11.79 10.61 -8.27
C TYR A 44 -11.35 9.20 -8.64
N LEU A 45 -11.28 8.35 -7.61
CA LEU A 45 -11.12 6.91 -7.72
C LEU A 45 -12.24 6.26 -6.92
N TYR A 46 -13.16 5.59 -7.60
CA TYR A 46 -14.17 4.76 -6.97
C TYR A 46 -13.72 3.31 -7.02
N TYR A 47 -13.88 2.60 -5.91
CA TYR A 47 -13.65 1.17 -5.81
C TYR A 47 -14.86 0.53 -5.11
N ASN A 48 -15.58 -0.32 -5.83
CA ASN A 48 -16.83 -0.92 -5.35
C ASN A 48 -16.83 -2.43 -5.58
N LEU A 49 -17.41 -3.17 -4.64
CA LEU A 49 -17.70 -4.59 -4.76
C LEU A 49 -19.20 -4.79 -4.96
N LEU A 50 -19.59 -5.47 -6.04
CA LEU A 50 -20.98 -5.85 -6.29
C LEU A 50 -21.14 -7.37 -6.14
N GLY A 51 -21.88 -7.80 -5.13
CA GLY A 51 -22.28 -9.20 -4.98
C GLY A 51 -23.38 -9.55 -5.97
N VAL A 52 -23.14 -10.55 -6.84
CA VAL A 52 -24.12 -11.05 -7.82
C VAL A 52 -24.88 -12.25 -7.26
N ALA A 53 -24.31 -12.93 -6.27
CA ALA A 53 -24.94 -13.98 -5.47
C ALA A 53 -24.54 -13.82 -3.99
N GLY A 54 -25.04 -14.70 -3.12
CA GLY A 54 -24.62 -14.74 -1.72
C GLY A 54 -23.11 -14.94 -1.60
N ALA A 55 -22.39 -13.89 -1.23
CA ALA A 55 -20.95 -13.91 -1.01
C ALA A 55 -20.67 -13.80 0.49
N ALA A 56 -20.22 -14.89 1.10
CA ALA A 56 -19.66 -14.88 2.45
C ALA A 56 -18.13 -14.74 2.35
N ASP A 57 -17.54 -13.99 3.29
CA ASP A 57 -16.09 -13.90 3.49
C ASP A 57 -15.26 -13.46 2.26
N TYR A 58 -15.70 -12.37 1.61
CA TYR A 58 -14.97 -11.78 0.47
C TYR A 58 -13.96 -10.72 0.92
N HIS A 59 -12.71 -10.83 0.48
CA HIS A 59 -11.62 -9.93 0.84
C HIS A 59 -10.97 -9.30 -0.39
N THR A 60 -10.64 -8.02 -0.28
CA THR A 60 -9.94 -7.28 -1.32
C THR A 60 -8.94 -6.33 -0.69
N HIS A 61 -7.85 -6.05 -1.40
CA HIS A 61 -6.89 -5.03 -1.02
C HIS A 61 -6.65 -4.10 -2.22
N PHE A 62 -6.46 -2.82 -1.94
CA PHE A 62 -6.03 -1.84 -2.93
C PHE A 62 -5.06 -0.87 -2.26
N GLY A 63 -4.10 -0.38 -3.02
CA GLY A 63 -3.16 0.66 -2.58
C GLY A 63 -3.39 1.92 -3.40
N VAL A 64 -3.38 3.08 -2.74
CA VAL A 64 -3.43 4.37 -3.42
C VAL A 64 -2.10 5.08 -3.20
N TRP A 65 -1.48 5.50 -4.30
CA TRP A 65 -0.27 6.32 -4.27
C TRP A 65 -0.61 7.75 -4.71
N GLY A 66 -0.61 8.68 -3.75
CA GLY A 66 -0.81 10.10 -4.01
C GLY A 66 0.51 10.81 -4.31
N ILE A 67 0.57 11.63 -5.35
CA ILE A 67 1.70 12.51 -5.63
C ILE A 67 1.26 13.93 -5.90
N ILE A 68 2.08 14.90 -5.49
CA ILE A 68 2.00 16.26 -6.01
C ILE A 68 2.59 16.23 -7.43
N PRO A 69 1.80 16.54 -8.48
CA PRO A 69 2.25 16.40 -9.86
C PRO A 69 3.30 17.46 -10.18
N THR A 70 4.41 17.03 -10.79
CA THR A 70 5.42 17.95 -11.33
C THR A 70 4.94 18.58 -12.64
N VAL A 71 5.65 19.59 -13.15
CA VAL A 71 5.38 20.17 -14.48
C VAL A 71 5.37 19.11 -15.58
N ALA A 72 6.28 18.13 -15.52
CA ALA A 72 6.31 17.02 -16.47
C ALA A 72 5.08 16.10 -16.35
N ASP A 73 4.66 15.79 -15.12
CA ASP A 73 3.43 14.99 -14.90
C ASP A 73 2.20 15.75 -15.42
N LYS A 74 2.11 17.06 -15.14
CA LYS A 74 1.02 17.90 -15.62
C LYS A 74 0.93 17.94 -17.13
N LEU A 75 2.06 18.03 -17.83
CA LEU A 75 2.12 17.97 -19.29
C LEU A 75 1.65 16.61 -19.84
N VAL A 76 2.06 15.49 -19.24
CA VAL A 76 1.62 14.14 -19.67
C VAL A 76 0.14 13.89 -19.39
N TYR A 77 -0.37 14.48 -18.31
CA TYR A 77 -1.76 14.32 -17.89
C TYR A 77 -2.67 15.46 -18.36
N ASP A 78 -2.26 16.30 -19.31
CA ASP A 78 -3.06 17.43 -19.82
C ASP A 78 -3.65 18.33 -18.71
N ILE A 79 -2.90 18.50 -17.61
CA ILE A 79 -3.27 19.39 -16.51
C ILE A 79 -2.76 20.79 -16.84
N THR A 80 -3.63 21.79 -16.69
CA THR A 80 -3.27 23.19 -16.94
C THR A 80 -2.09 23.64 -16.07
N LEU A 81 -1.04 24.12 -16.73
CA LEU A 81 0.12 24.73 -16.07
C LEU A 81 -0.18 26.17 -15.64
N SER A 82 0.33 26.56 -14.46
CA SER A 82 0.38 27.96 -14.05
C SER A 82 1.36 28.77 -14.93
N ASN A 83 1.32 30.10 -14.85
CA ASN A 83 2.23 30.95 -15.62
C ASN A 83 3.71 30.71 -15.23
N GLU A 84 3.99 30.54 -13.94
CA GLU A 84 5.33 30.21 -13.43
C GLU A 84 5.79 28.83 -13.92
N GLU A 85 4.89 27.85 -13.97
CA GLU A 85 5.19 26.51 -14.46
C GLU A 85 5.49 26.49 -15.96
N LYS A 86 4.81 27.35 -16.74
CA LYS A 86 5.11 27.54 -18.16
C LYS A 86 6.49 28.14 -18.37
N GLU A 87 6.82 29.21 -17.64
CA GLU A 87 8.15 29.82 -17.69
C GLU A 87 9.25 28.80 -17.29
N LEU A 88 8.99 27.99 -16.26
CA LEU A 88 9.89 26.93 -15.85
C LEU A 88 10.04 25.83 -16.91
N ALA A 89 8.93 25.43 -17.55
CA ALA A 89 8.93 24.43 -18.61
C ALA A 89 9.76 24.88 -19.82
N GLU A 90 9.64 26.15 -20.21
CA GLU A 90 10.41 26.75 -21.31
C GLU A 90 11.89 26.85 -20.94
N ARG A 91 12.20 27.42 -19.77
CA ARG A 91 13.57 27.64 -19.29
C ARG A 91 14.37 26.34 -19.17
N LEU A 92 13.75 25.26 -18.71
CA LEU A 92 14.39 23.95 -18.51
C LEU A 92 14.17 22.98 -19.67
N GLY A 93 13.45 23.37 -20.72
CA GLY A 93 13.15 22.51 -21.86
C GLY A 93 12.38 21.24 -21.48
N ILE A 94 11.48 21.33 -20.49
CA ILE A 94 10.73 20.18 -19.95
C ILE A 94 9.79 19.60 -21.01
N ALA A 95 9.14 20.46 -21.80
CA ALA A 95 8.23 20.03 -22.87
C ALA A 95 8.92 19.10 -23.88
N ASN A 96 10.12 19.47 -24.34
CA ASN A 96 10.92 18.65 -25.26
C ASN A 96 11.33 17.31 -24.63
N SER A 97 11.56 17.28 -23.31
CA SER A 97 11.92 16.05 -22.60
C SER A 97 10.71 15.11 -22.42
N VAL A 98 9.52 15.68 -22.28
CA VAL A 98 8.26 14.94 -22.25
C VAL A 98 7.93 14.36 -23.62
N GLU A 99 8.04 15.15 -24.69
CA GLU A 99 7.82 14.68 -26.06
C GLU A 99 8.76 13.54 -26.46
N LYS A 100 10.01 13.59 -25.99
CA LYS A 100 11.00 12.51 -26.18
C LYS A 100 10.77 11.28 -25.29
N GLY A 101 9.79 11.30 -24.38
CA GLY A 101 9.51 10.23 -23.44
C GLY A 101 10.58 10.05 -22.34
N VAL A 102 11.43 11.05 -22.12
CA VAL A 102 12.47 11.01 -21.07
C VAL A 102 11.87 11.34 -19.70
N LEU A 103 10.92 12.26 -19.68
CA LEU A 103 10.17 12.65 -18.49
C LEU A 103 8.66 12.45 -18.72
N PRO A 104 7.89 12.20 -17.64
CA PRO A 104 8.32 11.85 -16.30
C PRO A 104 8.94 10.45 -16.27
N LEU A 105 9.86 10.18 -15.33
CA LEU A 105 10.47 8.85 -15.21
C LEU A 105 9.39 7.77 -14.96
N PRO A 106 9.61 6.51 -15.36
CA PRO A 106 8.72 5.41 -15.00
C PRO A 106 8.49 5.34 -13.48
N ARG A 107 7.26 5.01 -13.06
CA ARG A 107 6.82 5.11 -11.65
C ARG A 107 7.70 4.33 -10.67
N ASN A 108 8.09 3.12 -11.04
CA ASN A 108 9.02 2.27 -10.28
C ASN A 108 10.40 2.94 -10.11
N VAL A 109 10.89 3.62 -11.13
CA VAL A 109 12.16 4.36 -11.10
C VAL A 109 12.01 5.64 -10.26
N GLN A 110 10.86 6.32 -10.31
CA GLN A 110 10.59 7.46 -9.44
C GLN A 110 10.61 7.04 -7.96
N ILE A 111 9.80 6.04 -7.59
CA ILE A 111 9.68 5.57 -6.20
C ILE A 111 11.05 5.12 -5.67
N SER A 112 11.82 4.36 -6.46
CA SER A 112 13.16 3.90 -6.04
C SER A 112 14.21 5.01 -5.91
N ARG A 113 13.97 6.18 -6.50
CA ARG A 113 14.86 7.36 -6.42
C ARG A 113 14.36 8.42 -5.44
N GLU A 114 13.14 8.31 -4.97
CA GLU A 114 12.53 9.28 -4.05
C GLU A 114 13.17 9.22 -2.66
N TYR A 115 13.64 8.05 -2.24
CA TYR A 115 14.33 7.84 -0.98
C TYR A 115 15.51 6.89 -1.16
N LEU A 116 16.52 7.04 -0.29
CA LEU A 116 17.67 6.16 -0.26
C LEU A 116 17.43 5.05 0.76
N VAL A 117 17.34 3.81 0.31
CA VAL A 117 17.25 2.66 1.22
C VAL A 117 18.61 2.42 1.85
N LEU A 118 18.68 2.51 3.17
CA LEU A 118 19.88 2.26 3.96
C LEU A 118 19.93 0.82 4.48
N GLY A 119 18.77 0.19 4.67
CA GLY A 119 18.68 -1.20 5.09
C GLY A 119 17.24 -1.72 5.05
N GLU A 120 17.12 -3.04 5.04
CA GLU A 120 15.86 -3.79 5.15
C GLU A 120 15.95 -4.71 6.37
N GLU A 121 14.95 -4.64 7.24
CA GLU A 121 14.86 -5.39 8.50
C GLU A 121 13.56 -6.19 8.52
N THR A 122 13.66 -7.53 8.52
CA THR A 122 12.49 -8.41 8.69
C THR A 122 12.47 -8.95 10.12
N HIS A 123 11.40 -8.65 10.84
CA HIS A 123 11.22 -9.05 12.22
C HIS A 123 10.12 -10.11 12.32
N SER A 124 10.25 -10.98 13.30
CA SER A 124 9.22 -11.95 13.66
C SER A 124 8.98 -11.90 15.16
N ARG A 125 7.71 -11.90 15.55
CA ARG A 125 7.28 -11.85 16.95
C ARG A 125 6.26 -12.94 17.19
N ASN A 126 6.49 -13.72 18.23
CA ASN A 126 5.54 -14.71 18.71
C ASN A 126 4.96 -14.19 20.03
N ILE A 127 3.64 -13.95 20.07
CA ILE A 127 2.96 -13.31 21.20
C ILE A 127 1.86 -14.23 21.73
N ASN A 128 1.74 -14.29 23.05
CA ASN A 128 0.61 -14.90 23.74
C ASN A 128 -0.41 -13.80 24.09
N ILE A 129 -1.57 -13.83 23.46
CA ILE A 129 -2.70 -12.96 23.79
C ILE A 129 -3.43 -13.63 24.96
N ALA A 130 -3.12 -13.20 26.18
CA ALA A 130 -3.57 -13.85 27.40
C ALA A 130 -4.99 -13.46 27.85
N ALA A 131 -5.53 -12.37 27.30
CA ALA A 131 -6.88 -11.88 27.58
C ALA A 131 -7.52 -11.34 26.30
N ALA A 132 -8.82 -11.60 26.14
CA ALA A 132 -9.63 -11.00 25.09
C ALA A 132 -9.70 -9.47 25.24
N ASP A 133 -9.85 -8.79 24.10
CA ASP A 133 -10.03 -7.34 23.96
C ASP A 133 -8.96 -6.49 24.66
N THR A 134 -7.78 -7.08 24.86
CA THR A 134 -6.61 -6.41 25.44
C THR A 134 -5.57 -6.20 24.36
N THR A 135 -5.06 -4.96 24.25
CA THR A 135 -4.01 -4.63 23.29
C THR A 135 -2.64 -5.07 23.82
N TYR A 136 -1.90 -5.79 22.98
CA TYR A 136 -0.52 -6.21 23.24
C TYR A 136 0.42 -5.52 22.26
N THR A 137 1.52 -4.96 22.76
CA THR A 137 2.57 -4.39 21.92
C THR A 137 3.39 -5.49 21.27
N LEU A 138 3.54 -5.43 19.95
CA LEU A 138 4.42 -6.31 19.18
C LEU A 138 5.84 -5.74 19.20
N GLU A 139 5.97 -4.47 18.80
CA GLU A 139 7.24 -3.74 18.79
C GLU A 139 7.01 -2.25 18.56
N ASN A 140 7.86 -1.42 19.16
CA ASN A 140 7.99 0.00 18.82
C ASN A 140 9.34 0.19 18.13
N ILE A 141 9.32 0.69 16.89
CA ILE A 141 10.52 0.95 16.11
C ILE A 141 10.67 2.47 15.94
N TYR A 142 11.83 2.98 16.35
CA TYR A 142 12.18 4.40 16.21
C TYR A 142 13.09 4.63 15.00
N ALA A 143 12.86 5.74 14.30
CA ALA A 143 13.76 6.25 13.27
C ALA A 143 15.06 6.72 13.91
N ARG A 144 16.18 6.57 13.20
CA ARG A 144 17.47 7.13 13.62
C ARG A 144 17.59 8.55 13.08
N GLU A 145 18.56 9.30 13.62
CA GLU A 145 18.83 10.66 13.16
C GLU A 145 19.06 10.72 11.63
N GLY A 146 18.27 11.53 10.94
CA GLY A 146 18.35 11.70 9.48
C GLY A 146 17.80 10.52 8.66
N GLU A 147 17.11 9.58 9.31
CA GLU A 147 16.40 8.46 8.68
C GLU A 147 14.89 8.58 8.89
N PHE A 148 14.13 7.84 8.10
CA PHE A 148 12.71 7.58 8.29
C PHE A 148 12.44 6.10 8.03
N LEU A 149 11.35 5.57 8.57
CA LEU A 149 10.97 4.17 8.46
C LEU A 149 9.93 3.97 7.37
N VAL A 150 9.90 2.80 6.75
CA VAL A 150 8.79 2.38 5.87
C VAL A 150 8.42 0.94 6.17
N LEU A 151 7.21 0.69 6.67
CA LEU A 151 6.67 -0.66 6.73
C LEU A 151 6.24 -1.09 5.33
N THR A 152 6.82 -2.19 4.85
CA THR A 152 6.66 -2.65 3.46
C THR A 152 5.93 -3.98 3.32
N ARG A 153 6.00 -4.84 4.34
CA ARG A 153 5.35 -6.15 4.33
C ARG A 153 4.81 -6.49 5.70
N ILE A 154 3.61 -7.07 5.73
CA ILE A 154 2.96 -7.58 6.95
C ILE A 154 2.45 -8.99 6.67
N ALA A 155 2.67 -9.88 7.62
CA ALA A 155 2.22 -11.26 7.62
C ALA A 155 1.88 -11.71 9.04
N ALA A 156 0.94 -12.63 9.14
CA ALA A 156 0.56 -13.23 10.40
C ALA A 156 0.12 -14.68 10.16
N SER A 157 0.25 -15.52 11.19
CA SER A 157 -0.31 -16.87 11.15
C SER A 157 -1.83 -16.81 11.03
N PRO A 158 -2.48 -17.83 10.43
CA PRO A 158 -3.93 -17.91 10.46
C PRO A 158 -4.40 -18.02 11.91
N GLY A 159 -5.39 -17.19 12.29
CA GLY A 159 -6.21 -17.39 13.50
C GLY A 159 -7.54 -18.07 13.15
N GLY A 160 -8.40 -18.27 14.14
CA GLY A 160 -9.82 -18.50 13.87
C GLY A 160 -10.51 -17.20 13.44
N VAL A 161 -11.53 -17.30 12.57
CA VAL A 161 -12.35 -16.13 12.18
C VAL A 161 -12.99 -15.47 13.40
N ALA A 162 -13.44 -16.28 14.36
CA ALA A 162 -14.07 -15.82 15.60
C ALA A 162 -13.09 -15.16 16.59
N ASP A 163 -11.78 -15.42 16.45
CA ASP A 163 -10.78 -14.83 17.34
C ASP A 163 -10.54 -13.35 17.03
N ASP A 164 -10.94 -12.90 15.83
CA ASP A 164 -10.81 -11.52 15.33
C ASP A 164 -9.45 -10.87 15.63
N ILE A 165 -8.37 -11.63 15.45
CA ILE A 165 -7.02 -11.17 15.71
C ILE A 165 -6.68 -10.06 14.70
N ARG A 166 -6.20 -8.93 15.20
CA ARG A 166 -5.85 -7.76 14.40
C ARG A 166 -4.39 -7.38 14.56
N PHE A 167 -3.80 -6.92 13.47
CA PHE A 167 -2.51 -6.27 13.43
C PHE A 167 -2.74 -4.78 13.25
N ILE A 168 -2.30 -4.00 14.23
CA ILE A 168 -2.52 -2.56 14.30
C ILE A 168 -1.19 -1.86 14.08
N VAL A 169 -1.20 -0.85 13.22
CA VAL A 169 -0.07 0.02 12.91
C VAL A 169 -0.43 1.43 13.31
N ASP A 170 0.34 1.98 14.24
CA ASP A 170 0.40 3.42 14.46
C ASP A 170 1.65 3.97 13.74
N ARG A 171 1.50 5.16 13.16
CA ARG A 171 2.57 5.87 12.47
C ARG A 171 2.70 7.25 13.10
N ASP A 172 3.85 7.59 13.66
CA ASP A 172 4.08 8.90 14.28
C ASP A 172 2.91 9.28 15.22
N ASP A 173 2.21 10.39 14.96
CA ASP A 173 1.02 10.86 15.69
C ASP A 173 -0.32 10.28 15.18
N ASP A 174 -0.29 9.52 14.09
CA ASP A 174 -1.43 8.90 13.41
C ASP A 174 -1.71 7.52 14.01
N HIS A 175 -2.54 7.52 15.06
CA HIS A 175 -2.98 6.33 15.76
C HIS A 175 -3.99 5.51 14.95
N ASN A 176 -3.83 4.19 14.99
CA ASN A 176 -4.66 3.22 14.28
C ASN A 176 -4.72 3.49 12.77
N TYR A 177 -3.58 3.93 12.20
CA TYR A 177 -3.42 4.20 10.77
C TYR A 177 -3.82 3.00 9.90
N ALA A 178 -3.43 1.79 10.32
CA ALA A 178 -3.90 0.55 9.71
C ALA A 178 -4.33 -0.45 10.77
N ASN A 179 -5.46 -1.12 10.53
CA ASN A 179 -6.03 -2.14 11.41
C ASN A 179 -6.51 -3.31 10.56
N VAL A 180 -5.68 -4.34 10.46
CA VAL A 180 -5.89 -5.46 9.52
C VAL A 180 -6.13 -6.75 10.28
N LYS A 181 -7.16 -7.50 9.89
CA LYS A 181 -7.42 -8.83 10.45
C LYS A 181 -6.36 -9.81 9.96
N THR A 182 -5.84 -10.68 10.82
CA THR A 182 -4.77 -11.61 10.45
C THR A 182 -5.26 -12.80 9.63
N PHE A 183 -6.50 -13.25 9.86
CA PHE A 183 -7.08 -14.38 9.13
C PHE A 183 -7.02 -14.18 7.59
N PRO A 184 -7.51 -13.06 7.02
CA PRO A 184 -7.38 -12.80 5.59
C PRO A 184 -5.93 -12.70 5.09
N LEU A 185 -4.97 -12.26 5.91
CA LEU A 185 -3.56 -12.16 5.50
C LEU A 185 -2.97 -13.53 5.16
N SER A 186 -3.38 -14.56 5.91
CA SER A 186 -2.89 -15.93 5.74
C SER A 186 -3.37 -16.60 4.44
N LEU A 187 -4.46 -16.10 3.85
CA LEU A 187 -5.07 -16.64 2.63
C LEU A 187 -4.44 -16.09 1.36
N ILE A 188 -3.55 -15.09 1.47
CA ILE A 188 -2.90 -14.46 0.33
C ILE A 188 -1.79 -15.38 -0.19
N PRO A 189 -1.73 -15.67 -1.50
CA PRO A 189 -0.62 -16.41 -2.09
C PRO A 189 0.72 -15.75 -1.77
N GLY A 190 1.61 -16.48 -1.07
CA GLY A 190 2.88 -15.97 -0.57
C GLY A 190 2.87 -15.46 0.89
N GLY A 191 1.68 -15.35 1.51
CA GLY A 191 1.50 -15.11 2.94
C GLY A 191 1.90 -13.70 3.42
N GLU A 192 2.08 -12.74 2.52
CA GLU A 192 2.51 -11.38 2.86
C GLU A 192 1.69 -10.32 2.11
N VAL A 193 1.17 -9.34 2.85
CA VAL A 193 0.61 -8.12 2.26
C VAL A 193 1.72 -7.12 2.08
N ARG A 194 1.90 -6.66 0.84
CA ARG A 194 2.75 -5.52 0.54
C ARG A 194 2.01 -4.23 0.90
N CYS A 195 2.70 -3.34 1.59
CA CYS A 195 2.22 -2.01 1.94
C CYS A 195 3.36 -1.00 1.76
N PHE A 196 3.02 0.27 1.94
CA PHE A 196 4.00 1.34 2.04
C PHE A 196 3.49 2.32 3.10
N ILE A 197 3.92 2.11 4.34
CA ILE A 197 3.54 2.97 5.47
C ILE A 197 4.80 3.68 5.95
N PRO A 198 5.08 4.91 5.46
CA PRO A 198 6.26 5.67 5.85
C PRO A 198 6.02 6.36 7.19
N ALA A 199 7.01 6.42 8.07
CA ALA A 199 6.95 7.15 9.34
C ALA A 199 8.24 7.94 9.57
N MET A 200 8.13 9.18 10.02
CA MET A 200 9.27 10.08 10.20
C MET A 200 10.01 9.83 11.53
N GLU A 201 9.28 9.42 12.57
CA GLU A 201 9.79 9.29 13.93
C GLU A 201 9.64 7.87 14.46
N GLU A 202 8.45 7.28 14.34
CA GLU A 202 8.19 5.95 14.89
C GLU A 202 7.10 5.16 14.17
N ILE A 203 7.25 3.82 14.21
CA ILE A 203 6.21 2.86 13.86
C ILE A 203 5.95 2.02 15.11
N ARG A 204 4.71 2.04 15.60
CA ARG A 204 4.28 1.22 16.74
C ARG A 204 3.34 0.14 16.24
N LEU A 205 3.69 -1.10 16.56
CA LEU A 205 2.97 -2.28 16.11
C LEU A 205 2.32 -2.93 17.33
N SER A 206 1.02 -3.17 17.24
CA SER A 206 0.26 -3.80 18.31
C SER A 206 -0.74 -4.81 17.76
N THR A 207 -1.29 -5.62 18.66
CA THR A 207 -2.32 -6.61 18.33
C THR A 207 -3.41 -6.62 19.38
N ILE A 208 -4.62 -6.94 18.96
CA ILE A 208 -5.79 -7.19 19.79
C ILE A 208 -6.53 -8.39 19.20
N ALA A 209 -7.21 -9.16 20.04
CA ALA A 209 -8.07 -10.26 19.61
C ALA A 209 -9.29 -10.35 20.54
N SER A 210 -10.39 -10.88 20.04
CA SER A 210 -11.62 -11.12 20.82
C SER A 210 -11.57 -12.43 21.62
N ALA A 211 -10.45 -13.15 21.58
CA ALA A 211 -10.24 -14.39 22.31
C ALA A 211 -8.80 -14.49 22.86
N ILE A 212 -8.58 -15.44 23.77
CA ILE A 212 -7.25 -15.83 24.23
C ILE A 212 -6.58 -16.64 23.10
N VAL A 213 -5.44 -16.18 22.62
CA VAL A 213 -4.72 -16.81 21.50
C VAL A 213 -3.29 -17.12 21.93
N PRO A 214 -2.93 -18.41 22.08
CA PRO A 214 -1.57 -18.80 22.39
C PRO A 214 -0.69 -18.74 21.14
N ALA A 215 0.55 -18.31 21.32
CA ALA A 215 1.66 -18.41 20.37
C ALA A 215 1.33 -17.91 18.93
N HIS A 216 0.72 -16.73 18.81
CA HIS A 216 0.42 -16.15 17.51
C HIS A 216 1.67 -15.48 16.92
N LEU A 217 2.07 -15.93 15.72
CA LEU A 217 3.25 -15.42 15.03
C LEU A 217 2.88 -14.29 14.06
N PHE A 218 3.59 -13.19 14.19
CA PHE A 218 3.60 -12.05 13.28
C PHE A 218 4.96 -11.92 12.61
N ARG A 219 4.96 -11.50 11.34
CA ARG A 219 6.16 -11.13 10.59
C ARG A 219 5.91 -9.81 9.89
N TYR A 220 6.89 -8.92 9.94
CA TYR A 220 6.82 -7.63 9.26
C TYR A 220 8.20 -7.22 8.76
N THR A 221 8.22 -6.46 7.67
CA THR A 221 9.45 -5.98 7.06
C THR A 221 9.45 -4.46 6.96
N LEU A 222 10.52 -3.86 7.45
CA LEU A 222 10.74 -2.42 7.49
C LEU A 222 11.92 -2.06 6.59
N LEU A 223 11.80 -0.94 5.89
CA LEU A 223 12.95 -0.26 5.29
C LEU A 223 13.36 0.89 6.20
N ARG A 224 14.67 1.05 6.38
CA ARG A 224 15.27 2.29 6.88
C ARG A 224 15.69 3.10 5.68
N CYS A 225 15.16 4.30 5.58
CA CYS A 225 15.32 5.15 4.42
C CYS A 225 15.87 6.52 4.82
N ARG A 226 16.52 7.20 3.89
CA ARG A 226 16.88 8.61 4.01
C ARG A 226 16.15 9.42 2.95
N LEU A 227 15.59 10.54 3.38
CA LEU A 227 14.98 11.49 2.46
C LEU A 227 16.01 12.07 1.51
N THR A 228 15.71 12.03 0.22
CA THR A 228 16.46 12.78 -0.79
C THR A 228 16.02 14.25 -0.77
N ASN A 229 16.88 15.14 -1.26
CA ASN A 229 16.50 16.55 -1.44
C ASN A 229 15.33 16.71 -2.43
N LEU A 230 15.16 15.73 -3.34
CA LEU A 230 14.04 15.70 -4.27
C LEU A 230 12.69 15.53 -3.54
N LEU A 231 12.63 14.61 -2.56
CA LEU A 231 11.41 14.41 -1.79
C LEU A 231 11.14 15.56 -0.82
N ARG A 232 12.19 16.07 -0.18
CA ARG A 232 12.09 17.26 0.68
C ARG A 232 11.48 18.44 -0.06
N ALA A 233 12.05 18.79 -1.21
CA ALA A 233 11.55 19.87 -2.04
C ALA A 233 10.10 19.66 -2.52
N ARG A 234 9.71 18.41 -2.84
CA ARG A 234 8.36 18.10 -3.31
C ARG A 234 7.30 18.32 -2.23
N PHE A 235 7.62 18.02 -0.98
CA PHE A 235 6.70 18.13 0.15
C PHE A 235 6.91 19.38 1.01
N GLY A 236 7.83 20.27 0.62
CA GLY A 236 8.12 21.50 1.37
C GLY A 236 8.79 21.27 2.72
N LEU A 237 9.59 20.20 2.84
CA LEU A 237 10.34 19.81 4.03
C LEU A 237 11.79 20.30 4.00
#